data_AF-A0A833G1J1-F1
#
_entry.id   AF-A0A833G1J1-F1
#
_cell.length_a   1.000
_cell.length_b   1.000
_cell.length_c   1.000
_cell.angle_alpha   90.00
_cell.angle_beta   90.00
_cell.angle_gamma   90.00
#
_symmetry.space_group_name_H-M   'P 1'
#
loop_
_entity.id
_entity.type
_entity.pdbx_description
1 polymer ?
#
loop_
_entity_poly.entity_id
_entity_poly.type
_entity_poly.pdbx_seq_one_letter_code
_entity_poly.pdbx_strand_id
1 'polypeptide(L)' 'MPEQRRFYGRRKGRPLRQGQQHLIDTLLPRLVIDLPASGKLDPRSLFQRPPKELWLEIGFGGGEHLAEQARANPHAGII' A
#
# COMPACT_ATOMS: atom_id res chain seq x y z
N MET A 1 0.25 -38.68 -19.47
CA MET A 1 -0.81 -37.93 -18.75
C MET A 1 -0.13 -37.09 -17.69
N PRO A 2 -0.12 -35.75 -17.76
CA PRO A 2 0.57 -34.97 -16.73
C PRO A 2 -0.15 -35.15 -15.40
N GLU A 3 0.60 -35.58 -14.38
CA GLU A 3 0.12 -35.71 -13.00
C GLU A 3 -0.42 -34.36 -12.51
N GLN A 4 -1.72 -34.30 -12.27
CA GLN A 4 -2.36 -33.11 -11.75
C GLN A 4 -1.96 -32.97 -10.28
N ARG A 5 -0.98 -32.09 -9.99
CA ARG A 5 -0.55 -31.75 -8.63
C ARG A 5 -1.78 -31.43 -7.78
N ARG A 6 -2.10 -32.31 -6.83
CA ARG A 6 -3.20 -32.09 -5.88
C ARG A 6 -2.79 -30.98 -4.93
N PHE A 7 -3.49 -29.86 -5.01
CA PHE A 7 -3.33 -28.73 -4.11
C PHE A 7 -4.09 -29.01 -2.82
N TYR A 8 -3.36 -29.35 -1.76
CA TYR A 8 -3.91 -29.56 -0.42
C TYR A 8 -3.83 -28.26 0.36
N GLY A 9 -4.76 -27.35 0.08
CA GLY A 9 -4.80 -26.04 0.72
C GLY A 9 -6.04 -25.25 0.35
N ARG A 10 -6.19 -24.06 0.94
CA ARG A 10 -7.23 -23.11 0.55
C ARG A 10 -6.82 -22.40 -0.73
N ARG A 11 -7.60 -22.60 -1.81
CA ARG A 11 -7.35 -21.94 -3.12
C ARG A 11 -7.60 -20.43 -3.06
N LYS A 12 -8.42 -19.98 -2.12
CA LYS A 12 -8.74 -18.58 -1.85
C LYS A 12 -8.60 -18.31 -0.37
N GLY A 13 -8.06 -17.15 -0.03
CA GLY A 13 -7.99 -16.65 1.34
C GLY A 13 -9.38 -16.43 1.93
N ARG A 14 -9.42 -16.02 3.20
CA ARG A 14 -10.66 -15.63 3.86
C ARG A 14 -11.22 -14.39 3.14
N PRO A 15 -12.54 -14.31 2.88
CA PRO A 15 -13.12 -13.11 2.30
C PRO A 15 -12.85 -11.89 3.17
N LEU A 16 -12.68 -10.74 2.53
CA LEU A 16 -12.53 -9.46 3.24
C LEU A 16 -13.80 -9.14 4.02
N ARG A 17 -13.63 -8.50 5.18
CA ARG A 17 -14.77 -7.93 5.90
C ARG A 17 -15.35 -6.78 5.08
N GLN A 18 -16.65 -6.51 5.23
CA GLN A 18 -17.35 -5.49 4.46
C GLN A 18 -16.63 -4.12 4.47
N GLY A 19 -16.16 -3.67 5.65
CA GLY A 19 -15.42 -2.40 5.76
C GLY A 19 -14.08 -2.40 5.01
N GLN A 20 -13.36 -3.53 4.99
CA GLN A 20 -12.10 -3.64 4.24
C GLN A 20 -12.37 -3.60 2.74
N GLN A 21 -13.40 -4.31 2.28
CA GLN A 21 -13.81 -4.27 0.88
C GLN A 21 -14.18 -2.85 0.46
N HIS A 22 -14.97 -2.14 1.29
CA HIS A 22 -15.34 -0.76 1.03
C HIS A 22 -14.12 0.17 0.89
N LEU A 23 -13.11 0.02 1.74
CA LEU A 23 -11.86 0.81 1.64
C LEU A 23 -11.08 0.47 0.37
N ILE A 24 -11.02 -0.81 -0.04
CA ILE A 24 -10.42 -1.20 -1.32
C ILE A 24 -11.16 -0.56 -2.49
N ASP A 25 -12.50 -0.53 -2.45
CA ASP A 25 -13.28 -0.05 -3.58
C ASP A 25 -13.29 1.49 -3.68
N THR A 26 -13.15 2.20 -2.55
CA THR A 26 -13.37 3.65 -2.49
C THR A 26 -12.12 4.47 -2.18
N LEU A 27 -11.27 4.01 -1.27
CA LEU A 27 -10.11 4.77 -0.80
C LEU A 27 -8.85 4.39 -1.58
N LEU A 28 -8.59 3.09 -1.77
CA LEU A 28 -7.39 2.63 -2.47
C LEU A 28 -7.20 3.31 -3.83
N PRO A 29 -8.22 3.46 -4.71
CA PRO A 29 -8.03 4.12 -6.01
C PRO A 29 -7.54 5.57 -5.91
N ARG A 30 -7.74 6.24 -4.77
CA ARG A 30 -7.25 7.61 -4.52
C ARG A 30 -5.83 7.64 -3.97
N LEU A 31 -5.33 6.51 -3.47
CA LEU A 31 -4.01 6.36 -2.85
C LEU A 31 -3.03 5.58 -3.75
N VAL A 32 -3.52 4.96 -4.82
CA VAL A 32 -2.67 4.27 -5.80
C VAL A 32 -1.68 5.26 -6.40
N ILE A 33 -0.42 4.84 -6.44
CA ILE A 33 0.67 5.57 -7.09
C ILE A 33 0.88 4.94 -8.46
N ASP A 34 0.52 5.68 -9.51
CA ASP A 34 0.81 5.27 -10.87
C ASP A 34 2.28 5.50 -11.20
N LEU A 35 2.97 4.42 -11.58
CA LEU A 35 4.36 4.51 -12.00
C LEU A 35 4.44 5.01 -13.44
N PRO A 36 5.39 5.92 -13.75
CA PRO A 36 5.56 6.41 -15.12
C PRO A 36 6.03 5.26 -16.04
N ALA A 37 5.53 5.27 -17.28
CA ALA A 37 5.88 4.26 -18.29
C ALA A 37 7.38 4.27 -18.66
N SER A 38 8.05 5.39 -18.46
CA SER A 38 9.50 5.54 -18.61
C SER A 38 10.03 6.61 -17.64
N GLY A 39 11.31 6.49 -17.27
CA GLY A 39 11.94 7.38 -16.29
C GLY A 39 11.76 6.94 -14.83
N LYS A 40 12.00 7.87 -13.89
CA LYS A 40 11.89 7.63 -12.45
C LYS A 40 10.76 8.48 -11.87
N LEU A 41 10.00 7.91 -10.95
CA LEU A 41 9.08 8.67 -10.09
C LEU A 41 9.90 9.46 -9.06
N ASP A 42 9.61 10.75 -8.89
CA ASP A 42 10.07 11.51 -7.72
C ASP A 42 9.06 11.35 -6.57
N PRO A 43 9.39 10.66 -5.48
CA PRO A 43 8.45 10.44 -4.38
C PRO A 43 8.03 11.74 -3.68
N ARG A 44 8.83 12.82 -3.78
CA ARG A 44 8.48 14.12 -3.18
C ARG A 44 7.26 14.74 -3.86
N SER A 45 7.05 14.43 -5.15
CA SER A 45 5.91 14.90 -5.94
C SER A 45 4.58 14.27 -5.53
N LEU A 46 4.59 13.19 -4.75
CA LEU A 46 3.38 12.50 -4.28
C LEU A 46 2.66 13.27 -3.15
N PHE A 47 3.32 14.25 -2.56
CA PHE A 47 2.77 15.05 -1.47
C PHE A 47 2.36 16.44 -1.97
N GLN A 48 1.25 16.97 -1.45
CA GLN A 48 0.76 18.32 -1.80
C GLN A 48 1.80 19.42 -1.55
N ARG A 49 2.67 19.21 -0.55
CA ARG A 49 3.83 20.05 -0.26
C ARG A 49 5.05 19.15 -0.18
N PRO A 50 6.20 19.54 -0.76
CA PRO A 50 7.42 18.76 -0.65
C PRO A 50 7.78 18.56 0.84
N PRO A 51 7.86 17.32 1.33
CA PRO A 51 8.19 17.09 2.73
C PRO A 51 9.68 17.41 2.96
N LYS A 52 10.09 17.63 4.21
CA LYS A 52 11.53 17.81 4.50
C LYS A 52 12.28 16.50 4.29
N GLU A 53 11.67 15.42 4.75
CA GLU A 53 12.21 14.07 4.73
C GLU A 53 11.24 13.10 4.04
N LEU A 54 11.77 12.01 3.51
CA LEU A 54 10.99 10.93 2.91
C LEU A 54 11.34 9.63 3.60
N TRP A 55 10.34 8.96 4.16
CA TRP A 55 10.48 7.66 4.80
C TRP A 55 9.66 6.63 4.03
N LEU A 56 10.24 5.45 3.79
CA LEU A 56 9.57 4.33 3.10
C LEU A 56 9.49 3.14 4.06
N GLU A 57 8.28 2.69 4.37
CA GLU A 57 8.07 1.52 5.24
C GLU A 57 7.67 0.29 4.41
N ILE A 58 8.64 -0.59 4.16
CA ILE A 58 8.38 -1.86 3.46
C ILE A 58 7.84 -2.87 4.47
N GLY A 59 6.67 -3.45 4.16
CA GLY A 59 6.04 -4.44 5.04
C GLY A 59 5.28 -3.83 6.21
N PHE A 60 4.65 -2.66 6.01
CA PHE A 60 3.88 -1.92 7.03
C PHE A 60 2.68 -2.68 7.64
N GLY A 61 2.31 -3.84 7.08
CA GLY A 61 1.24 -4.68 7.62
C GLY A 61 -0.10 -3.95 7.69
N GLY A 62 -0.59 -3.73 8.92
CA GLY A 62 -1.83 -2.98 9.18
C GLY A 62 -1.69 -1.45 9.07
N GLY A 63 -0.46 -0.92 8.98
CA GLY A 63 -0.19 0.52 8.83
C GLY A 63 -0.34 1.35 10.11
N GLU A 64 -0.66 0.74 11.25
CA GLU A 64 -0.82 1.46 12.52
C GLU A 64 0.46 2.21 12.93
N HIS A 65 1.61 1.55 12.79
CA HIS A 65 2.92 2.17 13.05
C HIS A 65 3.18 3.33 12.08
N LEU A 66 2.99 3.10 10.77
CA LEU A 66 3.13 4.12 9.74
C LEU A 66 2.26 5.36 10.04
N ALA A 67 1.00 5.14 10.42
CA ALA A 67 0.06 6.21 10.74
C ALA A 67 0.48 6.99 11.99
N GLU A 68 0.98 6.31 13.03
CA GLU A 68 1.52 6.95 14.22
C GLU A 68 2.77 7.79 13.90
N GLN A 69 3.69 7.27 13.07
CA GLN A 69 4.86 8.01 12.63
C GLN A 69 4.49 9.25 11.82
N ALA A 70 3.50 9.16 10.93
CA ALA A 70 3.03 10.29 10.14
C ALA A 70 2.43 11.39 11.02
N ARG A 71 1.71 10.99 12.08
CA ARG A 71 1.15 11.92 13.07
C ARG A 71 2.24 12.57 13.93
N ALA A 72 3.23 11.80 14.37
CA ALA A 72 4.32 12.29 15.21
C ALA A 72 5.31 13.19 14.44
N ASN A 73 5.48 12.95 13.13
CA ASN A 73 6.46 13.62 12.28
C ASN A 73 5.79 14.28 11.06
N PRO A 74 5.00 15.36 11.25
CA PRO A 74 4.23 15.99 10.16
C PRO A 74 5.10 16.65 9.07
N HIS A 75 6.41 16.72 9.28
CA HIS A 75 7.38 17.25 8.32
C HIS A 75 7.95 16.16 7.38
N ALA A 76 7.78 14.88 7.74
CA ALA A 76 8.19 13.75 6.92
C ALA A 76 7.03 13.29 6.04
N GLY A 77 7.32 13.01 4.78
CA GLY A 77 6.41 12.29 3.89
C GLY A 77 6.68 10.81 4.05
N ILE A 78 5.66 10.05 4.45
CA ILE A 78 5.79 8.61 4.68
C ILE A 78 5.02 7.86 3.60
N ILE A 79 5.67 6.85 3.02
CA ILE A 79 5.17 5.99 1.94
C ILE A 79 5.29 4.53 2.38
#